data_AF-I3S097-F1
#
_entry.id   AF-I3S097-F1
#
_cell.length_a   1.000
_cell.length_b   1.000
_cell.length_c   1.000
_cell.angle_alpha   90.00
_cell.angle_beta   90.00
_cell.angle_gamma   90.00
#
_symmetry.space_group_name_H-M   'P 1'
#
loop_
_entity.id
_entity.type
_entity.pdbx_description
1 polymer ?
#
loop_
_entity_poly.entity_id
_entity_poly.type
_entity_poly.pdbx_seq_one_letter_code
_entity_poly.pdbx_strand_id
1 'polypeptide(L)'
;MSFTYSFIGLGLGISTVIKNGRFMGSITGVQKAKVADKIWLIFQAIGDISFSYPYSIILLEIQDTLESPPPENQTMKKASMVAIFITTFFYLCCGCFGYAAFGDATPGNLLTGFGFFEPYWLIDIANVCIIIHLVGGYQIYSQPIYSTADRWFTKKYPNSGFVNNFHKVKLPLLPSFEINLFRFCFRTSYVISTTGLAILFPYFNSVLGLLGAINFWPLAIYFPVEMYFVQKKVGAWTRKWIVLRIFSFACFLVTMVGFVGSFEGIISEKIRGKG
;
A
#
# COMPACT_ATOMS: atom_id res chain seq x y z
N MET A 1 6.45 5.07 -4.25
CA MET A 1 6.23 6.50 -3.96
C MET A 1 6.60 7.30 -5.19
N SER A 2 5.78 8.26 -5.62
CA SER A 2 6.16 9.19 -6.69
C SER A 2 6.90 10.40 -6.11
N PHE A 3 7.97 10.81 -6.81
CA PHE A 3 8.88 11.85 -6.37
C PHE A 3 8.21 13.20 -6.20
N THR A 4 7.37 13.61 -7.17
CA THR A 4 6.84 14.98 -7.23
C THR A 4 6.06 15.37 -5.98
N TYR A 5 5.03 14.61 -5.62
CA TYR A 5 4.23 14.94 -4.43
C TYR A 5 5.00 14.69 -3.12
N SER A 6 5.98 13.79 -3.12
CA SER A 6 6.83 13.53 -1.94
C SER A 6 7.78 14.71 -1.68
N PHE A 7 8.39 15.26 -2.73
CA PHE A 7 9.19 16.49 -2.64
C PHE A 7 8.35 17.69 -2.24
N ILE A 8 7.14 17.84 -2.80
CA ILE A 8 6.22 18.91 -2.41
C ILE A 8 5.86 18.78 -0.93
N GLY A 9 5.43 17.59 -0.48
CA GLY A 9 5.08 17.35 0.92
C GLY A 9 6.26 17.60 1.88
N LEU A 10 7.46 17.16 1.51
CA LEU A 10 8.68 17.43 2.27
C LEU A 10 9.00 18.93 2.32
N GLY A 11 8.97 19.62 1.18
CA GLY A 11 9.25 21.05 1.08
C GLY A 11 8.27 21.87 1.90
N LEU A 12 6.97 21.56 1.83
CA LEU A 12 5.93 22.18 2.65
C LEU A 12 6.13 21.90 4.14
N GLY A 13 6.51 20.66 4.51
CA GLY A 13 6.86 20.31 5.88
C GLY A 13 8.02 21.15 6.42
N ILE A 14 9.12 21.24 5.67
CA ILE A 14 10.29 22.08 6.03
C ILE A 14 9.89 23.55 6.16
N SER A 15 9.17 24.09 5.17
CA SER A 15 8.72 25.48 5.18
C SER A 15 7.84 25.79 6.39
N THR A 16 6.95 24.85 6.75
CA THR A 16 6.07 25.00 7.93
C THR A 16 6.87 24.98 9.23
N VAL A 17 7.87 24.10 9.36
CA VAL A 17 8.77 24.09 10.52
C VAL A 17 9.52 25.42 10.65
N ILE A 18 10.04 25.96 9.55
CA ILE A 18 10.71 27.26 9.52
C ILE A 18 9.75 28.37 9.94
N LYS A 19 8.53 28.38 9.38
CA LYS A 19 7.49 29.38 9.71
C LYS A 19 7.06 29.31 11.18
N ASN A 20 6.97 28.11 11.75
CA ASN A 20 6.63 27.93 13.15
C ASN A 20 7.74 28.41 14.10
N GLY A 21 9.00 28.47 13.63
CA GLY A 21 10.17 28.82 14.43
C GLY A 21 10.52 27.81 15.53
N ARG A 22 9.80 26.68 15.59
CA ARG A 22 10.01 25.59 16.54
C ARG A 22 9.46 24.27 16.00
N PHE A 23 9.91 23.18 16.60
CA PHE A 23 9.33 21.85 16.39
C PHE A 23 8.04 21.71 17.18
N MET A 24 6.96 21.34 16.51
CA MET A 24 5.65 21.11 17.13
C MET A 24 5.52 19.71 17.73
N GLY A 25 6.27 18.74 17.19
CA GLY A 25 6.31 17.37 17.70
C GLY A 25 7.15 17.20 18.96
N SER A 26 6.77 16.25 19.81
CA SER A 26 7.52 15.83 20.99
C SER A 26 8.23 14.48 20.76
N ILE A 27 9.39 14.28 21.41
CA ILE A 27 10.10 12.98 21.45
C ILE A 27 9.25 11.89 22.12
N THR A 28 8.39 12.27 23.06
CA THR A 28 7.49 11.32 23.73
C THR A 28 6.32 10.88 22.86
N GLY A 29 6.14 11.47 21.67
CA GLY A 29 5.00 11.19 20.79
C GLY A 29 3.70 11.82 21.28
N VAL A 30 2.59 11.42 20.65
CA VAL A 30 1.25 11.93 20.95
C VAL A 30 0.87 11.74 22.41
N GLN A 31 0.36 12.81 23.04
CA GLN A 31 -0.19 12.72 24.38
C GLN A 31 -1.64 12.22 24.37
N LYS A 32 -1.92 11.23 25.20
CA LYS A 32 -3.27 10.68 25.41
C LYS A 32 -3.56 10.59 26.90
N ALA A 33 -4.83 10.76 27.25
CA ALA A 33 -5.29 10.67 28.64
C ALA A 33 -5.07 9.28 29.24
N LYS A 34 -5.18 8.22 28.42
CA LYS A 34 -4.92 6.84 28.82
C LYS A 34 -3.72 6.27 28.09
N VAL A 35 -2.91 5.49 28.80
CA VAL A 35 -1.76 4.76 28.24
C VAL A 35 -2.22 3.76 27.19
N ALA A 36 -3.37 3.11 27.39
CA ALA A 36 -3.94 2.15 26.44
C ALA A 36 -4.17 2.77 25.05
N ASP A 37 -4.77 3.97 24.98
CA ASP A 37 -5.04 4.67 23.73
C ASP A 37 -3.74 4.98 22.97
N LYS A 38 -2.66 5.28 23.69
CA LYS A 38 -1.34 5.49 23.10
C LYS A 38 -0.75 4.19 22.54
N ILE A 39 -0.91 3.08 23.26
CA ILE A 39 -0.45 1.76 22.80
C ILE A 39 -1.19 1.36 21.51
N TRP A 40 -2.49 1.60 21.42
CA TRP A 40 -3.26 1.33 20.20
C TRP A 40 -2.73 2.11 18.99
N LEU A 41 -2.42 3.40 19.17
CA LEU A 41 -1.81 4.21 18.11
C LEU A 41 -0.42 3.71 17.71
N ILE A 42 0.40 3.27 18.66
CA ILE A 42 1.72 2.69 18.35
C ILE A 42 1.56 1.42 17.53
N PHE A 43 0.64 0.54 17.92
CA PHE A 43 0.35 -0.69 17.20
C PHE A 43 -0.16 -0.40 15.78
N GLN A 44 -1.11 0.52 15.62
CA GLN A 44 -1.56 0.94 14.31
C GLN A 44 -0.42 1.49 13.45
N ALA A 45 0.45 2.33 14.01
CA ALA A 45 1.61 2.89 13.31
C ALA A 45 2.60 1.80 12.85
N ILE A 46 2.78 0.73 13.63
CA ILE A 46 3.56 -0.44 13.20
C ILE A 46 2.93 -1.08 11.96
N GLY A 47 1.60 -1.22 11.93
CA GLY A 47 0.86 -1.69 10.75
C GLY A 47 1.07 -0.79 9.53
N ASP A 48 1.00 0.53 9.71
CA ASP A 48 1.22 1.52 8.63
C ASP A 48 2.64 1.43 8.06
N ILE A 49 3.65 1.23 8.91
CA ILE A 49 5.04 0.98 8.49
C ILE A 49 5.15 -0.33 7.72
N SER A 50 4.49 -1.40 8.18
CA SER A 50 4.44 -2.68 7.45
C SER A 50 3.79 -2.54 6.08
N PHE A 51 2.72 -1.75 5.95
CA PHE A 51 2.06 -1.48 4.67
C PHE A 51 2.96 -0.72 3.69
N SER A 52 3.87 0.11 4.21
CA SER A 52 4.69 1.03 3.41
C SER A 52 5.68 0.35 2.45
N TYR A 53 5.92 -0.96 2.61
CA TYR A 53 6.85 -1.75 1.78
C TYR A 53 6.17 -2.95 1.09
N PRO A 54 5.12 -2.78 0.27
CA PRO A 54 4.34 -3.89 -0.27
C PRO A 54 4.93 -4.49 -1.56
N TYR A 55 6.25 -4.38 -1.75
CA TYR A 55 6.88 -4.68 -3.05
C TYR A 55 6.82 -6.16 -3.44
N SER A 56 6.74 -7.07 -2.46
CA SER A 56 6.68 -8.52 -2.70
C SER A 56 5.46 -8.97 -3.50
N ILE A 57 4.39 -8.16 -3.53
CA ILE A 57 3.13 -8.48 -4.22
C ILE A 57 3.29 -8.48 -5.74
N ILE A 58 4.18 -7.64 -6.27
CA ILE A 58 4.37 -7.43 -7.72
C ILE A 58 5.79 -7.74 -8.19
N LEU A 59 6.65 -8.20 -7.27
CA LEU A 59 8.07 -8.39 -7.56
C LEU A 59 8.28 -9.44 -8.65
N LEU A 60 7.53 -10.54 -8.61
CA LEU A 60 7.69 -11.63 -9.58
C LEU A 60 7.20 -11.20 -10.96
N GLU A 61 6.08 -10.49 -11.03
CA GLU A 61 5.52 -9.93 -12.26
C GLU A 61 6.46 -8.92 -12.90
N ILE A 62 7.08 -8.03 -12.11
CA ILE A 62 8.09 -7.09 -12.64
C ILE A 62 9.32 -7.86 -13.11
N GLN A 63 9.82 -8.80 -12.31
CA GLN A 63 11.04 -9.54 -12.66
C GLN A 63 10.87 -10.36 -13.94
N ASP A 64 9.70 -10.93 -14.19
CA ASP A 64 9.37 -11.70 -15.40
C ASP A 64 9.37 -10.83 -16.68
N THR A 65 9.25 -9.49 -16.55
CA THR A 65 9.33 -8.57 -17.68
C THR A 65 10.74 -8.04 -17.98
N LEU A 66 11.72 -8.35 -17.14
CA LEU A 66 13.08 -7.85 -17.34
C LEU A 66 13.78 -8.62 -18.45
N GLU A 67 14.42 -7.88 -19.35
CA GLU A 67 15.21 -8.47 -20.43
C GLU A 67 16.55 -9.02 -19.88
N SER A 68 16.95 -10.17 -20.41
CA SER A 68 18.26 -10.80 -20.19
C SER A 68 19.11 -10.71 -21.47
N PRO A 69 20.42 -10.42 -21.40
CA PRO A 69 21.29 -10.31 -20.20
C PRO A 69 21.41 -8.89 -19.60
N PRO A 70 21.75 -8.73 -18.30
CA PRO A 70 22.12 -9.75 -17.30
C PRO A 70 20.90 -10.45 -16.67
N PRO A 71 21.08 -11.55 -15.90
CA PRO A 71 19.98 -12.28 -15.29
C PRO A 71 19.01 -11.37 -14.53
N GLU A 72 17.72 -11.62 -14.70
CA GLU A 72 16.62 -10.77 -14.25
C GLU A 72 16.69 -10.53 -12.73
N ASN A 73 17.11 -11.54 -11.97
CA ASN A 73 17.27 -11.46 -10.53
C ASN A 73 18.36 -10.47 -10.09
N GLN A 74 19.41 -10.24 -10.88
CA GLN A 74 20.48 -9.29 -10.56
C GLN A 74 19.98 -7.86 -10.79
N THR A 75 19.34 -7.63 -11.94
CA THR A 75 18.71 -6.36 -12.29
C THR A 75 17.64 -6.01 -11.26
N MET A 76 16.74 -6.96 -10.95
CA MET A 76 15.68 -6.78 -9.97
C MET A 76 16.23 -6.51 -8.57
N LYS A 77 17.29 -7.20 -8.14
CA LYS A 77 17.93 -6.96 -6.84
C LYS A 77 18.49 -5.55 -6.73
N LYS A 78 19.20 -5.08 -7.77
CA LYS A 78 19.76 -3.72 -7.81
C LYS A 78 18.64 -2.69 -7.79
N ALA A 79 17.63 -2.85 -8.64
CA ALA A 79 16.47 -1.98 -8.71
C ALA A 79 15.72 -1.92 -7.38
N SER A 80 15.47 -3.07 -6.75
CA SER A 80 14.78 -3.17 -5.45
C SER A 80 15.56 -2.48 -4.34
N MET A 81 16.89 -2.67 -4.29
CA MET A 81 17.74 -2.03 -3.29
C MET A 81 17.66 -0.50 -3.39
N VAL A 82 17.80 0.04 -4.60
CA VAL A 82 17.70 1.48 -4.86
C VAL A 82 16.31 2.00 -4.53
N ALA A 83 15.26 1.29 -4.96
CA ALA A 83 13.88 1.67 -4.70
C ALA A 83 13.54 1.71 -3.20
N ILE A 84 13.97 0.71 -2.43
CA ILE A 84 13.78 0.66 -0.98
C ILE A 84 14.52 1.82 -0.33
N PHE A 85 15.80 2.03 -0.65
CA PHE A 85 16.60 3.12 -0.06
C PHE A 85 15.96 4.49 -0.28
N ILE A 86 15.58 4.78 -1.54
CA ILE A 86 14.92 6.03 -1.90
C ILE A 86 13.58 6.18 -1.17
N THR A 87 12.78 5.12 -1.15
CA THR A 87 11.45 5.14 -0.53
C THR A 87 11.55 5.35 0.98
N THR A 88 12.47 4.65 1.66
CA THR A 88 12.74 4.84 3.09
C THR A 88 13.19 6.27 3.39
N PHE A 89 14.05 6.85 2.55
CA PHE A 89 14.48 8.24 2.69
C PHE A 89 13.27 9.19 2.66
N PHE A 90 12.40 9.09 1.65
CA PHE A 90 11.22 9.95 1.57
C PHE A 90 10.22 9.71 2.69
N TYR A 91 9.98 8.46 3.10
CA TYR A 91 9.10 8.18 4.24
C TYR A 91 9.61 8.79 5.53
N LEU A 92 10.91 8.65 5.81
CA LEU A 92 11.52 9.23 7.01
C LEU A 92 11.47 10.76 6.94
N CYS A 93 11.85 11.36 5.81
CA CYS A 93 11.81 12.80 5.65
C CYS A 93 10.38 13.36 5.79
N CYS A 94 9.40 12.80 5.08
CA CYS A 94 8.01 13.25 5.15
C CYS A 94 7.40 13.02 6.53
N GLY A 95 7.69 11.88 7.16
CA GLY A 95 7.21 11.55 8.51
C GLY A 95 7.81 12.48 9.57
N CYS A 96 9.14 12.67 9.56
CA CYS A 96 9.83 13.53 10.51
C CYS A 96 9.46 15.01 10.32
N PHE A 97 9.52 15.54 9.10
CA PHE A 97 9.18 16.95 8.85
C PHE A 97 7.69 17.23 8.97
N GLY A 98 6.83 16.26 8.63
CA GLY A 98 5.39 16.35 8.87
C GLY A 98 5.07 16.42 10.37
N TYR A 99 5.64 15.52 11.17
CA TYR A 99 5.47 15.54 12.63
C TYR A 99 6.13 16.76 13.28
N ALA A 100 7.27 17.20 12.78
CA ALA A 100 7.90 18.46 13.20
C ALA A 100 7.02 19.68 12.92
N ALA A 101 6.29 19.69 11.80
CA ALA A 101 5.41 20.78 11.39
C ALA A 101 4.11 20.81 12.19
N PHE A 102 3.49 19.65 12.44
CA PHE A 102 2.13 19.56 12.98
C PHE A 102 2.01 18.94 14.38
N GLY A 103 3.04 18.24 14.86
CA GLY A 103 3.02 17.55 16.15
C GLY A 103 1.84 16.59 16.28
N ASP A 104 1.13 16.66 17.40
CA ASP A 104 -0.01 15.80 17.70
C ASP A 104 -1.20 15.99 16.74
N ALA A 105 -1.23 17.09 15.98
CA ALA A 105 -2.23 17.38 14.97
C ALA A 105 -1.85 16.86 13.57
N THR A 106 -0.80 16.04 13.44
CA THR A 106 -0.37 15.50 12.15
C THR A 106 -1.48 14.67 11.51
N PRO A 107 -1.93 15.01 10.29
CA PRO A 107 -2.96 14.26 9.60
C PRO A 107 -2.41 12.94 9.02
N GLY A 108 -3.28 11.94 8.83
CA GLY A 108 -2.90 10.68 8.19
C GLY A 108 -2.44 10.84 6.74
N ASN A 109 -3.05 11.78 6.00
CA ASN A 109 -2.51 12.25 4.72
C ASN A 109 -1.82 13.59 4.93
N LEU A 110 -0.48 13.60 4.85
CA LEU A 110 0.34 14.78 5.09
C LEU A 110 -0.12 16.03 4.33
N LEU A 111 -0.53 15.89 3.06
CA LEU A 111 -0.92 17.03 2.22
C LEU A 111 -2.20 17.74 2.70
N THR A 112 -3.08 17.04 3.42
CA THR A 112 -4.30 17.64 3.98
C THR A 112 -4.00 18.65 5.07
N GLY A 113 -2.86 18.52 5.76
CA GLY A 113 -2.42 19.48 6.79
C GLY A 113 -1.99 20.82 6.20
N PHE A 114 -1.67 20.87 4.91
CA PHE A 114 -1.27 22.08 4.21
C PHE A 114 -2.41 22.78 3.49
N GLY A 115 -3.67 22.35 3.62
CA GLY A 115 -4.80 22.87 2.81
C GLY A 115 -5.01 24.40 2.82
N PHE A 116 -4.40 25.12 3.76
CA PHE A 116 -4.41 26.60 3.85
C PHE A 116 -3.04 27.25 3.56
N PHE A 117 -2.09 26.49 3.02
CA PHE A 117 -0.74 26.96 2.76
C PHE A 117 -0.68 27.67 1.40
N GLU A 118 -0.28 28.94 1.42
CA GLU A 118 0.03 29.65 0.18
C GLU A 118 1.39 29.16 -0.36
N PRO A 119 1.48 28.74 -1.64
CA PRO A 119 0.45 28.85 -2.66
C PRO A 119 -0.35 27.54 -2.90
N TYR A 120 -1.67 27.65 -2.95
CA TYR A 120 -2.62 26.53 -3.10
C TYR A 120 -2.38 25.65 -4.34
N TRP A 121 -1.91 26.24 -5.44
CA TRP A 121 -1.65 25.51 -6.70
C TRP A 121 -0.63 24.38 -6.53
N LEU A 122 0.31 24.50 -5.59
CA LEU A 122 1.34 23.49 -5.38
C LEU A 122 0.74 22.20 -4.78
N ILE A 123 -0.24 22.36 -3.91
CA ILE A 123 -1.00 21.26 -3.30
C ILE A 123 -1.89 20.60 -4.36
N ASP A 124 -2.51 21.40 -5.23
CA ASP A 124 -3.33 20.89 -6.33
C ASP A 124 -2.48 20.04 -7.30
N ILE A 125 -1.29 20.50 -7.66
CA ILE A 125 -0.35 19.71 -8.48
C ILE A 125 0.03 18.41 -7.77
N ALA A 126 0.32 18.46 -6.47
CA ALA A 126 0.64 17.26 -5.70
C ALA A 126 -0.52 16.26 -5.71
N ASN A 127 -1.76 16.73 -5.53
CA ASN A 127 -2.96 15.90 -5.59
C ASN A 127 -3.19 15.31 -6.99
N VAL A 128 -2.99 16.08 -8.05
CA VAL A 128 -3.06 15.56 -9.44
C VAL A 128 -2.01 14.47 -9.66
N CYS A 129 -0.77 14.67 -9.19
CA CYS A 129 0.27 13.65 -9.25
C CYS A 129 -0.10 12.38 -8.47
N ILE A 130 -0.74 12.52 -7.30
CA ILE A 130 -1.26 11.38 -6.52
C ILE A 130 -2.32 10.64 -7.34
N ILE A 131 -3.28 11.33 -7.95
CA ILE A 131 -4.32 10.71 -8.76
C ILE A 131 -3.71 9.92 -9.91
N ILE A 132 -2.80 10.51 -10.68
CA ILE A 132 -2.12 9.83 -11.80
C ILE A 132 -1.38 8.58 -11.32
N HIS A 133 -0.63 8.69 -10.23
CA HIS A 133 0.10 7.56 -9.64
C HIS A 133 -0.85 6.45 -9.16
N LEU A 134 -1.93 6.79 -8.45
CA LEU A 134 -2.89 5.82 -7.92
C LEU A 134 -3.70 5.16 -9.03
N VAL A 135 -4.06 5.88 -10.10
CA VAL A 135 -4.71 5.28 -11.28
C VAL A 135 -3.79 4.24 -11.91
N GLY A 136 -2.50 4.55 -12.09
CA GLY A 136 -1.52 3.59 -12.59
C GLY A 136 -1.39 2.37 -11.69
N GLY A 137 -1.26 2.57 -10.37
CA GLY A 137 -1.22 1.49 -9.39
C GLY A 137 -2.47 0.62 -9.43
N TYR A 138 -3.66 1.23 -9.45
CA TYR A 138 -4.94 0.51 -9.53
C TYR A 138 -5.00 -0.40 -10.75
N GLN A 139 -4.52 0.06 -11.91
CA GLN A 139 -4.44 -0.78 -13.10
C GLN A 139 -3.52 -1.98 -12.88
N ILE A 140 -2.28 -1.75 -12.42
CA ILE A 140 -1.29 -2.82 -12.19
C ILE A 140 -1.84 -3.88 -11.23
N TYR A 141 -2.44 -3.48 -10.10
CA TYR A 141 -2.96 -4.42 -9.12
C TYR A 141 -4.25 -5.13 -9.56
N SER A 142 -5.06 -4.51 -10.43
CA SER A 142 -6.31 -5.11 -10.89
C SER A 142 -6.12 -6.14 -12.00
N GLN A 143 -5.06 -6.02 -12.83
CA GLN A 143 -4.83 -6.95 -13.96
C GLN A 143 -4.70 -8.43 -13.53
N PRO A 144 -3.92 -8.80 -12.49
CA PRO A 144 -3.84 -10.19 -12.04
C PRO A 144 -5.18 -10.75 -11.55
N ILE A 145 -5.99 -9.91 -10.90
CA ILE A 145 -7.34 -10.28 -10.44
C ILE A 145 -8.24 -10.56 -11.64
N TYR A 146 -8.25 -9.67 -12.62
CA TYR A 146 -9.04 -9.83 -13.85
C TYR A 146 -8.61 -11.08 -14.63
N SER A 147 -7.31 -11.30 -14.81
CA SER A 147 -6.78 -12.46 -15.52
C SER A 147 -7.13 -13.77 -14.79
N THR A 148 -7.03 -13.79 -13.46
CA THR A 148 -7.36 -14.97 -12.66
C THR A 148 -8.86 -15.29 -12.72
N ALA A 149 -9.72 -14.28 -12.58
CA ALA A 149 -11.16 -14.44 -12.69
C ALA A 149 -11.54 -14.94 -14.09
N ASP A 150 -11.05 -14.29 -15.14
CA ASP A 150 -11.30 -14.66 -16.54
C ASP A 150 -10.91 -16.12 -16.82
N ARG A 151 -9.68 -16.51 -16.45
CA ARG A 151 -9.21 -17.88 -16.60
C ARG A 151 -10.05 -18.90 -15.83
N TRP A 152 -10.46 -18.57 -14.60
CA TRP A 152 -11.27 -19.47 -13.77
C TRP A 152 -12.67 -19.68 -14.35
N PHE A 153 -13.35 -18.60 -14.74
CA PHE A 153 -14.70 -18.68 -15.32
C PHE A 153 -14.69 -19.34 -16.70
N THR A 154 -13.67 -19.07 -17.52
CA THR A 154 -13.48 -19.71 -18.83
C THR A 154 -13.33 -21.22 -18.68
N LYS A 155 -12.49 -21.67 -17.74
CA LYS A 155 -12.28 -23.10 -17.47
C LYS A 155 -13.52 -23.77 -16.88
N LYS A 156 -14.27 -23.07 -16.02
CA LYS A 156 -15.46 -23.61 -15.35
C LYS A 156 -16.69 -23.66 -16.27
N TYR A 157 -16.83 -22.71 -17.18
CA TYR A 157 -17.97 -22.60 -18.09
C TYR A 157 -17.52 -22.47 -19.56
N PRO A 158 -16.90 -23.51 -20.13
CA PRO A 158 -16.34 -23.45 -21.48
C PRO A 158 -17.40 -23.25 -22.57
N ASN A 159 -18.63 -23.73 -22.33
CA ASN A 159 -19.73 -23.63 -23.30
C ASN A 159 -20.60 -22.38 -23.12
N SER A 160 -20.30 -21.52 -22.14
CA SER A 160 -21.10 -20.32 -21.90
C SER A 160 -20.74 -19.22 -22.90
N GLY A 161 -21.72 -18.83 -23.73
CA GLY A 161 -21.56 -17.70 -24.64
C GLY A 161 -21.30 -16.37 -23.92
N PHE A 162 -21.84 -16.19 -22.70
CA PHE A 162 -21.60 -14.98 -21.90
C PHE A 162 -20.12 -14.80 -21.49
N VAL A 163 -19.44 -15.91 -21.21
CA VAL A 163 -18.04 -15.91 -20.74
C VAL A 163 -17.06 -15.89 -21.90
N ASN A 164 -17.36 -16.60 -23.00
CA ASN A 164 -16.38 -16.84 -24.05
C ASN A 164 -16.63 -16.06 -25.35
N ASN A 165 -17.85 -15.55 -25.59
CA ASN A 165 -18.12 -14.83 -26.83
C ASN A 165 -17.63 -13.39 -26.77
N PHE A 166 -17.13 -12.92 -27.91
CA PHE A 166 -16.80 -11.54 -28.16
C PHE A 166 -17.85 -10.93 -29.07
N HIS A 167 -18.48 -9.86 -28.59
CA HIS A 167 -19.49 -9.10 -29.33
C HIS A 167 -18.85 -7.87 -29.94
N LYS A 168 -18.94 -7.73 -31.26
CA LYS A 168 -18.45 -6.54 -31.97
C LYS A 168 -19.47 -5.42 -31.83
N VAL A 169 -19.08 -4.33 -31.17
CA VAL A 169 -19.88 -3.13 -31.05
C VAL A 169 -19.29 -2.07 -31.96
N LYS A 170 -20.11 -1.49 -32.84
CA LYS A 170 -19.79 -0.32 -33.64
C LYS A 170 -20.52 0.88 -33.06
N LEU A 171 -19.77 1.79 -32.45
CA LEU A 171 -20.30 3.11 -32.08
C LEU A 171 -20.10 4.08 -33.25
N PRO A 172 -21.02 5.04 -33.47
CA PRO A 172 -20.79 6.11 -34.43
C PRO A 172 -19.53 6.90 -34.02
N LEU A 173 -18.60 7.10 -34.97
CA LEU A 173 -17.30 7.80 -34.83
C LEU A 173 -16.12 7.02 -34.21
N LEU A 174 -16.27 5.74 -33.82
CA LEU A 174 -15.18 4.94 -33.28
C LEU A 174 -14.94 3.63 -34.07
N PRO A 175 -13.70 3.10 -34.08
CA PRO A 175 -13.42 1.78 -34.64
C PRO A 175 -14.26 0.71 -33.94
N SER A 176 -14.61 -0.36 -34.67
CA SER A 176 -15.31 -1.51 -34.06
C SER A 176 -14.46 -2.09 -32.94
N PHE A 177 -15.04 -2.22 -31.74
CA PHE A 177 -14.37 -2.81 -30.59
C PHE A 177 -15.09 -4.09 -30.15
N GLU A 178 -14.30 -5.06 -29.68
CA GLU A 178 -14.79 -6.34 -29.20
C GLU A 178 -15.04 -6.26 -27.70
N ILE A 179 -16.27 -6.51 -27.28
CA ILE A 179 -16.67 -6.57 -25.88
C ILE A 179 -16.97 -8.01 -25.51
N ASN A 180 -16.37 -8.48 -24.44
CA ASN A 180 -16.79 -9.69 -23.76
C ASN A 180 -17.70 -9.29 -22.58
N LEU A 181 -18.94 -9.80 -22.56
CA LEU A 181 -19.95 -9.39 -21.59
C LEU A 181 -19.55 -9.74 -20.15
N PHE A 182 -19.00 -10.95 -19.94
CA PHE A 182 -18.49 -11.34 -18.63
C PHE A 182 -17.40 -10.39 -18.13
N ARG A 183 -16.37 -10.10 -18.96
CA ARG A 183 -15.28 -9.19 -18.58
C ARG A 183 -15.79 -7.80 -18.25
N PHE A 184 -16.77 -7.29 -19.01
CA PHE A 184 -17.38 -6.00 -18.76
C PHE A 184 -18.13 -5.97 -17.42
N CYS A 185 -19.06 -6.91 -17.20
CA CYS A 185 -19.83 -6.99 -15.96
C CYS A 185 -18.93 -7.21 -14.73
N PHE A 186 -17.92 -8.09 -14.84
CA PHE A 186 -17.00 -8.38 -13.74
C PHE A 186 -16.18 -7.15 -13.36
N ARG A 187 -15.58 -6.45 -14.34
CA ARG A 187 -14.78 -5.24 -14.09
C ARG A 187 -15.62 -4.13 -13.49
N THR A 188 -16.83 -3.89 -14.01
CA THR A 188 -17.74 -2.87 -13.46
C THR A 188 -18.16 -3.22 -12.02
N SER A 189 -18.53 -4.47 -11.76
CA SER A 189 -18.89 -4.93 -10.40
C SER A 189 -17.71 -4.82 -9.43
N TYR A 190 -16.49 -5.15 -9.88
CA TYR A 190 -15.28 -4.99 -9.10
C TYR A 190 -15.03 -3.53 -8.72
N VAL A 191 -15.11 -2.60 -9.68
CA VAL A 191 -14.96 -1.16 -9.42
C VAL A 191 -16.01 -0.69 -8.41
N ILE A 192 -17.29 -0.97 -8.66
CA ILE A 192 -18.39 -0.59 -7.75
C ILE A 192 -18.16 -1.12 -6.34
N SER A 193 -17.72 -2.38 -6.21
CA SER A 193 -17.44 -3.01 -4.92
C SER A 193 -16.29 -2.31 -4.20
N THR A 194 -15.17 -2.04 -4.90
CA THR A 194 -14.02 -1.34 -4.31
C THR A 194 -14.35 0.10 -3.91
N THR A 195 -15.15 0.82 -4.70
CA THR A 195 -15.64 2.16 -4.36
C THR A 195 -16.58 2.12 -3.16
N GLY A 196 -17.49 1.14 -3.10
CA GLY A 196 -18.37 0.94 -1.95
C GLY A 196 -17.58 0.70 -0.65
N LEU A 197 -16.54 -0.13 -0.70
CA LEU A 197 -15.65 -0.35 0.44
C LEU A 197 -14.91 0.93 0.86
N ALA A 198 -14.44 1.74 -0.10
CA ALA A 198 -13.78 3.01 0.19
C ALA A 198 -14.72 4.02 0.88
N ILE A 199 -16.00 4.05 0.50
CA ILE A 199 -17.03 4.88 1.14
C ILE A 199 -17.35 4.38 2.57
N LEU A 200 -17.39 3.07 2.77
CA LEU A 200 -17.72 2.46 4.08
C LEU A 200 -16.61 2.61 5.12
N PHE A 201 -15.35 2.70 4.68
CA PHE A 201 -14.18 2.78 5.57
C PHE A 201 -13.26 3.95 5.18
N PRO A 202 -13.67 5.21 5.40
CA PRO A 202 -12.86 6.39 5.07
C PRO A 202 -11.72 6.66 6.08
N TYR A 203 -11.21 5.62 6.74
CA TYR A 203 -10.21 5.70 7.81
C TYR A 203 -8.84 5.32 7.28
N PHE A 204 -8.15 6.29 6.67
CA PHE A 204 -6.92 6.05 5.92
C PHE A 204 -5.90 5.19 6.70
N ASN A 205 -5.42 5.67 7.85
CA ASN A 205 -4.39 4.95 8.61
C ASN A 205 -4.89 3.59 9.12
N SER A 206 -6.08 3.49 9.69
CA SER A 206 -6.52 2.22 10.29
C SER A 206 -6.77 1.14 9.22
N VAL A 207 -7.21 1.53 8.02
CA VAL A 207 -7.32 0.61 6.88
C VAL A 207 -5.93 0.20 6.37
N LEU A 208 -5.01 1.15 6.20
CA LEU A 208 -3.65 0.85 5.75
C LEU A 208 -2.92 -0.07 6.74
N GLY A 209 -2.99 0.23 8.04
CA GLY A 209 -2.37 -0.59 9.07
C GLY A 209 -2.92 -2.01 9.12
N LEU A 210 -4.23 -2.18 8.91
CA LEU A 210 -4.86 -3.49 8.83
C LEU A 210 -4.38 -4.28 7.59
N LEU A 211 -4.38 -3.65 6.42
CA LEU A 211 -3.89 -4.26 5.19
C LEU A 211 -2.40 -4.59 5.26
N GLY A 212 -1.61 -3.70 5.88
CA GLY A 212 -0.18 -3.90 6.12
C GLY A 212 0.07 -5.11 6.98
N ALA A 213 -0.64 -5.21 8.11
CA ALA A 213 -0.55 -6.37 8.98
C ALA A 213 -0.94 -7.67 8.24
N ILE A 214 -2.11 -7.72 7.61
CA ILE A 214 -2.57 -8.96 6.95
C ILE A 214 -1.59 -9.45 5.87
N ASN A 215 -0.98 -8.54 5.11
CA ASN A 215 -0.12 -8.91 3.98
C ASN A 215 1.35 -9.12 4.35
N PHE A 216 1.89 -8.35 5.30
CA PHE A 216 3.33 -8.28 5.55
C PHE A 216 3.94 -9.63 5.95
N TRP A 217 3.46 -10.26 7.02
CA TRP A 217 4.04 -11.53 7.45
C TRP A 217 3.89 -12.65 6.41
N PRO A 218 2.69 -12.98 5.88
CA PRO A 218 2.57 -14.11 4.97
C PRO A 218 3.36 -13.87 3.67
N LEU A 219 3.19 -12.70 3.03
CA LEU A 219 3.70 -12.46 1.68
C LEU A 219 5.15 -11.97 1.65
N ALA A 220 5.58 -11.13 2.60
CA ALA A 220 6.93 -10.57 2.57
C ALA A 220 7.94 -11.41 3.38
N ILE A 221 7.46 -12.21 4.35
CA ILE A 221 8.34 -12.91 5.30
C ILE A 221 8.18 -14.42 5.21
N TYR A 222 7.01 -14.96 5.55
CA TYR A 222 6.78 -16.38 5.70
C TYR A 222 6.99 -17.14 4.40
N PHE A 223 6.26 -16.81 3.33
CA PHE A 223 6.39 -17.52 2.05
C PHE A 223 7.81 -17.45 1.48
N PRO A 224 8.48 -16.27 1.41
CA PRO A 224 9.87 -16.21 0.95
C PRO A 224 10.84 -17.05 1.79
N VAL A 225 10.67 -17.07 3.13
CA VAL A 225 11.52 -17.88 4.02
C VAL A 225 11.29 -19.38 3.80
N GLU A 226 10.05 -19.83 3.65
CA GLU A 226 9.74 -21.24 3.35
C GLU A 226 10.25 -21.65 1.97
N MET A 227 10.05 -20.80 0.95
CA MET A 227 10.60 -21.01 -0.39
C MET A 227 12.13 -21.13 -0.34
N TYR A 228 12.81 -20.30 0.47
CA TYR A 228 14.25 -20.36 0.65
C TYR A 228 14.69 -21.69 1.30
N PHE A 229 13.98 -22.16 2.33
CA PHE A 229 14.28 -23.45 2.96
C PHE A 229 14.16 -24.62 1.98
N VAL A 230 13.09 -24.65 1.19
CA VAL A 230 12.87 -25.70 0.18
C VAL A 230 13.90 -25.64 -0.93
N GLN A 231 14.13 -24.45 -1.52
CA GLN A 231 15.07 -24.30 -2.64
C GLN A 231 16.53 -24.55 -2.27
N LYS A 232 16.95 -24.10 -1.07
CA LYS A 232 18.33 -24.29 -0.60
C LYS A 232 18.52 -25.56 0.24
N LYS A 233 17.47 -26.38 0.40
CA LYS A 233 17.48 -27.62 1.20
C LYS A 233 18.11 -27.38 2.59
N VAL A 234 17.69 -26.31 3.26
CA VAL A 234 18.26 -25.93 4.55
C VAL A 234 17.85 -26.98 5.59
N GLY A 235 18.83 -27.65 6.20
CA GLY A 235 18.57 -28.64 7.24
C GLY A 235 17.88 -28.02 8.45
N ALA A 236 16.90 -28.74 9.00
CA ALA A 236 16.25 -28.38 10.26
C ALA A 236 17.29 -28.23 11.38
N TRP A 237 17.04 -27.30 12.32
CA TRP A 237 17.91 -27.03 13.47
C TRP A 237 19.33 -26.53 13.15
N THR A 238 19.65 -26.28 11.89
CA THR A 238 20.87 -25.55 11.55
C THR A 238 20.77 -24.10 12.05
N ARG A 239 21.92 -23.46 12.32
CA ARG A 239 21.96 -22.05 12.75
C ARG A 239 21.17 -21.13 11.82
N LYS A 240 21.28 -21.32 10.49
CA LYS A 240 20.53 -20.55 9.48
C LYS A 240 19.03 -20.76 9.60
N TRP A 241 18.60 -22.01 9.80
CA TRP A 241 17.19 -22.35 10.00
C TRP A 241 16.62 -21.68 11.24
N ILE A 242 17.32 -21.77 12.38
CA ILE A 242 16.89 -21.18 13.65
C ILE A 242 16.75 -19.66 13.51
N VAL A 243 17.77 -18.98 12.96
CA VAL A 243 17.74 -17.51 12.77
C VAL A 243 16.56 -17.09 11.90
N LEU A 244 16.33 -17.75 10.77
CA LEU A 244 15.23 -17.41 9.86
C LEU A 244 13.85 -17.72 10.48
N ARG A 245 13.74 -18.76 11.31
CA ARG A 245 12.50 -19.10 12.03
C ARG A 245 12.18 -18.06 13.11
N ILE A 246 13.17 -17.67 13.90
CA ILE A 246 13.04 -16.62 14.92
C ILE A 246 12.66 -15.30 14.24
N PHE A 247 13.35 -14.93 13.16
CA PHE A 247 13.02 -13.72 12.38
C PHE A 247 11.57 -13.74 11.89
N SER A 248 11.13 -14.85 11.26
CA SER A 248 9.75 -14.98 10.78
C SER A 248 8.73 -14.89 11.93
N PHE A 249 9.00 -15.53 13.08
CA PHE A 249 8.13 -15.45 14.24
C PHE A 249 8.09 -14.05 14.87
N ALA A 250 9.22 -13.33 14.92
CA ALA A 250 9.25 -11.95 15.38
C ALA A 250 8.39 -11.04 14.46
N CYS A 251 8.52 -11.18 13.14
CA CYS A 251 7.68 -10.46 12.18
C CYS A 251 6.19 -10.83 12.28
N PHE A 252 5.87 -12.08 12.63
CA PHE A 252 4.51 -12.50 12.94
C PHE A 252 3.95 -11.74 14.15
N LEU A 253 4.70 -11.63 15.24
CA LEU A 253 4.27 -10.88 16.42
C LEU A 253 4.05 -9.40 16.10
N VAL A 254 4.96 -8.78 15.35
CA VAL A 254 4.83 -7.39 14.84
C VAL A 254 3.54 -7.21 14.05
N THR A 255 3.24 -8.18 13.19
CA THR A 255 2.01 -8.20 12.40
C THR A 255 0.76 -8.33 13.26
N MET A 256 0.80 -9.20 14.28
CA MET A 256 -0.33 -9.41 15.18
C MET A 256 -0.65 -8.16 15.99
N VAL A 257 0.37 -7.47 16.54
CA VAL A 257 0.11 -6.20 17.25
C VAL A 257 -0.42 -5.14 16.29
N GLY A 258 0.14 -5.03 15.07
CA GLY A 258 -0.34 -4.10 14.05
C GLY A 258 -1.78 -4.33 13.64
N PHE A 259 -2.17 -5.61 13.50
CA PHE A 259 -3.54 -6.01 13.21
C PHE A 259 -4.49 -5.57 14.32
N VAL A 260 -4.18 -5.88 15.58
CA VAL A 260 -5.04 -5.55 16.72
C VAL A 260 -5.21 -4.03 16.87
N GLY A 261 -4.12 -3.26 16.79
CA GLY A 261 -4.19 -1.80 16.89
C GLY A 261 -5.00 -1.16 15.76
N SER A 262 -4.80 -1.63 14.53
CA SER A 262 -5.53 -1.11 13.36
C SER A 262 -7.01 -1.49 13.40
N PHE A 263 -7.32 -2.70 13.86
CA PHE A 263 -8.70 -3.18 14.02
C PHE A 263 -9.45 -2.40 15.11
N GLU A 264 -8.80 -2.15 16.25
CA GLU A 264 -9.32 -1.26 17.30
C GLU A 264 -9.58 0.15 16.74
N GLY A 265 -8.64 0.71 15.98
CA GLY A 265 -8.80 2.02 15.35
C GLY A 265 -10.03 2.10 14.43
N ILE A 266 -10.28 1.07 13.60
CA ILE A 266 -11.49 1.01 12.75
C ILE A 266 -12.77 0.98 13.61
N ILE A 267 -12.79 0.18 14.68
CA ILE A 267 -13.97 0.06 15.55
C ILE A 267 -14.24 1.39 16.26
N SER A 268 -13.20 1.99 16.85
CA SER A 268 -13.29 3.23 17.62
C SER A 268 -13.74 4.41 16.74
N GLU A 269 -13.20 4.54 15.53
CA GLU A 269 -13.64 5.57 14.58
C GLU A 269 -15.09 5.35 14.09
N LYS A 270 -15.49 4.09 13.87
CA LYS A 270 -16.87 3.75 13.47
C LYS A 270 -17.89 4.02 14.56
N ILE A 271 -17.52 3.83 15.83
CA ILE A 271 -18.38 4.16 16.97
C ILE A 271 -18.49 5.68 17.11
N ARG A 272 -17.36 6.41 16.99
CA ARG A 272 -17.35 7.88 17.12
C ARG A 272 -18.11 8.59 16.00
N GLY A 273 -18.08 8.07 14.77
CA GLY A 273 -18.81 8.63 13.64
C GLY A 273 -20.34 8.38 13.63
N LYS A 274 -20.87 7.63 14.61
CA LYS A 274 -22.31 7.40 14.78
C LYS A 274 -22.97 8.28 15.86
N GLY A 275 -22.19 9.04 16.62
CA GLY A 275 -22.68 10.03 17.60
C GLY A 275 -22.70 11.42 17.01
#